data_AF-A0A939FBF2-F1
#
_entry.id   AF-A0A939FBF2-F1
#
_cell.length_a   1.000
_cell.length_b   1.000
_cell.length_c   1.000
_cell.angle_alpha   90.00
_cell.angle_beta   90.00
_cell.angle_gamma   90.00
#
_symmetry.space_group_name_H-M   'P 1'
#
loop_
_entity.id
_entity.type
_entity.pdbx_description
1 polymer ?
#
loop_
_entity_poly.entity_id
_entity_poly.type
_entity_poly.pdbx_seq_one_letter_code
_entity_poly.pdbx_strand_id
1 'polypeptide(L)'
;MNDDLWALIEPLLPLWPERAPGPRPVLDRLCLQGILYVLYNDIAWQLLPLELGFGSGQTCWRRLDRWQQAGVFDQLHRILLAELNAAGRLDWSRACVDGSRGLRPPQQGLNRR
;
A
#
# COMPACT_ATOMS: atom_id res chain seq x y z
N MET A 1 -15.12 -5.47 1.76
CA MET A 1 -14.77 -4.12 1.27
C MET A 1 -15.98 -3.50 0.61
N ASN A 2 -16.35 -2.27 0.96
CA ASN A 2 -17.50 -1.57 0.36
C ASN A 2 -17.25 -1.26 -1.14
N ASP A 3 -18.32 -1.24 -1.94
CA ASP A 3 -18.29 -0.96 -3.38
C ASP A 3 -17.85 0.48 -3.68
N ASP A 4 -18.25 1.46 -2.88
CA ASP A 4 -17.86 2.86 -3.08
C ASP A 4 -16.35 3.07 -2.99
N LEU A 5 -15.71 2.43 -1.99
CA LEU A 5 -14.27 2.48 -1.84
C LEU A 5 -13.57 1.75 -2.99
N TRP A 6 -14.16 0.64 -3.45
CA TRP A 6 -13.62 -0.08 -4.60
C TRP A 6 -13.67 0.76 -5.87
N ALA A 7 -14.78 1.46 -6.12
CA ALA A 7 -14.95 2.34 -7.29
C ALA A 7 -13.91 3.48 -7.33
N LEU A 8 -13.39 3.90 -6.18
CA LEU A 8 -12.30 4.89 -6.11
C LEU A 8 -10.92 4.27 -6.39
N ILE A 9 -10.69 3.03 -5.98
CA ILE A 9 -9.38 2.37 -6.07
C ILE A 9 -9.18 1.70 -7.43
N GLU A 10 -10.21 1.00 -7.95
CA GLU A 10 -10.14 0.23 -9.18
C GLU A 10 -9.55 0.99 -10.38
N PRO A 11 -9.93 2.27 -10.64
CA PRO A 11 -9.39 3.03 -11.77
C PRO A 11 -7.89 3.38 -11.62
N LEU A 12 -7.35 3.30 -10.40
CA LEU A 12 -5.94 3.60 -10.12
C LEU A 12 -5.05 2.38 -10.40
N LEU A 13 -5.63 1.19 -10.50
CA LEU A 13 -4.87 -0.04 -10.59
C LEU A 13 -4.25 -0.21 -11.98
N PRO A 14 -2.98 -0.65 -12.07
CA PRO A 14 -2.34 -0.87 -13.35
C PRO A 14 -3.03 -2.00 -14.12
N LEU A 15 -3.36 -1.75 -15.38
CA LEU A 15 -3.92 -2.75 -16.28
C LEU A 15 -3.01 -3.98 -16.38
N TRP A 16 -3.62 -5.16 -16.47
CA TRP A 16 -2.87 -6.37 -16.75
C TRP A 16 -2.32 -6.35 -18.18
N PRO A 17 -1.09 -6.82 -18.40
CA PRO A 17 -0.62 -7.05 -19.76
C PRO A 17 -1.55 -8.05 -20.45
N GLU A 18 -1.91 -7.77 -21.71
CA GLU A 18 -2.84 -8.58 -22.51
C GLU A 18 -2.38 -10.04 -22.66
N ARG A 19 -1.06 -10.27 -22.58
CA ARG A 19 -0.44 -11.61 -22.58
C ARG A 19 0.45 -11.75 -21.36
N ALA A 20 -0.09 -12.36 -20.30
CA ALA A 20 0.71 -12.85 -19.18
C ALA A 20 0.92 -14.36 -19.37
N PRO A 21 2.17 -14.87 -19.40
CA PRO A 21 2.40 -16.30 -19.30
C PRO A 21 1.96 -16.77 -17.91
N GLY A 22 0.91 -17.60 -17.84
CA GLY A 22 0.48 -18.25 -16.59
C GLY A 22 -1.03 -18.29 -16.37
N PRO A 23 -1.46 -18.80 -15.20
CA PRO A 23 -2.86 -18.86 -14.82
C PRO A 23 -3.50 -17.46 -14.77
N ARG A 24 -4.83 -17.41 -14.94
CA ARG A 24 -5.57 -16.16 -14.77
C ARG A 24 -5.29 -15.57 -13.38
N PRO A 25 -5.01 -14.26 -13.28
CA PRO A 25 -4.76 -13.64 -11.99
C PRO A 25 -5.98 -13.70 -11.08
N VAL A 26 -5.73 -13.76 -9.77
CA VAL A 26 -6.76 -13.46 -8.77
C VAL A 26 -7.29 -12.04 -8.99
N LEU A 27 -8.60 -11.86 -8.86
CA LEU A 27 -9.26 -10.56 -8.99
C LEU A 27 -8.61 -9.53 -8.08
N ASP A 28 -8.35 -8.34 -8.62
CA ASP A 28 -7.68 -7.24 -7.93
C ASP A 28 -8.37 -6.90 -6.60
N ARG A 29 -9.71 -6.91 -6.60
CA ARG A 29 -10.53 -6.69 -5.40
C ARG A 29 -10.24 -7.68 -4.29
N LEU A 30 -10.18 -8.97 -4.62
CA LEU A 30 -9.88 -10.04 -3.66
C LEU A 30 -8.44 -9.95 -3.16
N CYS A 31 -7.52 -9.61 -4.05
CA CYS A 31 -6.11 -9.41 -3.71
C CYS A 31 -5.95 -8.24 -2.72
N LEU A 32 -6.65 -7.12 -2.94
CA LEU A 32 -6.68 -5.99 -2.01
C LEU A 32 -7.23 -6.41 -0.65
N GLN A 33 -8.32 -7.18 -0.62
CA GLN A 33 -8.87 -7.71 0.64
C GLN A 33 -7.87 -8.59 1.39
N GLY A 34 -7.12 -9.45 0.68
CA GLY A 34 -6.05 -10.25 1.26
C GLY A 34 -4.89 -9.42 1.82
N ILE A 35 -4.44 -8.40 1.09
CA ILE A 35 -3.43 -7.44 1.56
C ILE A 35 -3.90 -6.76 2.86
N LEU A 36 -5.12 -6.22 2.87
CA LEU A 36 -5.69 -5.55 4.04
C LEU A 36 -5.83 -6.51 5.21
N TYR A 37 -6.19 -7.77 4.97
CA TYR A 37 -6.27 -8.79 6.02
C TYR A 37 -4.91 -9.03 6.68
N VAL A 38 -3.85 -9.22 5.87
CA VAL A 38 -2.48 -9.42 6.38
C VAL A 38 -2.04 -8.23 7.22
N LEU A 39 -2.21 -7.01 6.71
CA LEU A 39 -1.79 -5.78 7.39
C LEU A 39 -2.59 -5.50 8.66
N TYR A 40 -3.91 -5.75 8.64
CA TYR A 40 -4.78 -5.48 9.79
C TYR A 40 -4.53 -6.45 10.95
N ASN A 41 -4.25 -7.72 10.64
CA ASN A 41 -4.00 -8.75 11.65
C ASN A 41 -2.51 -8.87 12.02
N ASP A 42 -1.64 -8.11 11.37
CA ASP A 42 -0.17 -8.15 11.53
C ASP A 42 0.42 -9.57 11.45
N ILE A 43 -0.03 -10.33 10.44
CA ILE A 43 0.43 -11.71 10.22
C ILE A 43 1.48 -11.78 9.12
N ALA A 44 2.29 -12.84 9.13
CA ALA A 44 3.15 -13.13 7.99
C ALA A 44 2.31 -13.49 6.74
N TRP A 45 2.78 -13.12 5.55
CA TRP A 45 2.10 -13.43 4.28
C TRP A 45 1.79 -14.92 4.12
N GLN A 46 2.70 -15.81 4.56
CA GLN A 46 2.52 -17.26 4.47
C GLN A 46 1.37 -17.79 5.33
N LEU A 47 0.91 -17.01 6.32
CA LEU A 47 -0.19 -17.35 7.21
C LEU A 47 -1.55 -16.83 6.73
N LEU A 48 -1.62 -16.17 5.56
CA LEU A 48 -2.88 -15.77 4.96
C LEU A 48 -3.73 -17.03 4.65
N PRO A 49 -4.90 -17.21 5.27
CA PRO A 49 -5.70 -18.41 5.08
C PRO A 49 -6.23 -18.51 3.64
N LEU A 50 -5.98 -19.65 2.98
CA LEU A 50 -6.34 -19.85 1.57
C LEU A 50 -7.85 -20.03 1.38
N GLU A 51 -8.54 -20.54 2.39
CA GLU A 51 -9.99 -20.76 2.43
C GLU A 51 -10.81 -19.47 2.29
N LEU A 52 -10.20 -18.30 2.55
CA LEU A 52 -10.85 -17.00 2.37
C LEU A 52 -10.93 -16.57 0.89
N GLY A 53 -10.26 -17.28 -0.02
CA GLY A 53 -10.35 -17.05 -1.45
C GLY A 53 -9.62 -15.80 -1.96
N PHE A 54 -8.81 -15.14 -1.14
CA PHE A 54 -8.03 -13.95 -1.53
C PHE A 54 -6.83 -14.25 -2.44
N GLY A 55 -6.55 -15.54 -2.66
CA GLY A 55 -5.28 -16.02 -3.22
C GLY A 55 -4.24 -16.26 -2.13
N SER A 56 -3.06 -16.73 -2.53
CA SER A 56 -1.96 -16.93 -1.58
C SER A 56 -1.37 -15.60 -1.11
N GLY A 57 -0.78 -15.59 0.08
CA GLY A 57 -0.07 -14.40 0.58
C GLY A 57 1.03 -13.90 -0.37
N GLN A 58 1.73 -14.80 -1.06
CA GLN A 58 2.72 -14.43 -2.09
C GLN A 58 2.08 -13.76 -3.30
N THR A 59 0.84 -14.10 -3.65
CA THR A 59 0.09 -13.41 -4.70
C THR A 59 -0.29 -12.00 -4.26
N CYS A 60 -0.75 -11.86 -3.01
CA CYS A 60 -1.06 -10.57 -2.39
C CYS A 60 0.19 -9.67 -2.30
N TRP A 61 1.32 -10.20 -1.83
CA TRP A 61 2.57 -9.46 -1.71
C TRP A 61 3.11 -8.98 -3.07
N ARG A 62 3.16 -9.85 -4.08
CA ARG A 62 3.55 -9.44 -5.45
C ARG A 62 2.63 -8.37 -6.03
N ARG A 63 1.34 -8.43 -5.66
CA ARG A 63 0.38 -7.42 -6.08
C ARG A 63 0.64 -6.09 -5.40
N LEU A 64 0.86 -6.11 -4.09
CA LEU A 64 1.20 -4.92 -3.31
C LEU A 64 2.44 -4.24 -3.89
N ASP A 65 3.50 -5.00 -4.15
CA ASP A 65 4.73 -4.48 -4.76
C ASP A 65 4.45 -3.85 -6.13
N ARG A 66 3.72 -4.54 -7.02
CA ARG A 66 3.33 -3.99 -8.33
C ARG A 66 2.57 -2.67 -8.21
N TRP A 67 1.63 -2.57 -7.27
CA TRP A 67 0.85 -1.36 -7.04
C TRP A 67 1.69 -0.23 -6.43
N GLN A 68 2.64 -0.57 -5.57
CA GLN A 68 3.61 0.37 -5.03
C GLN A 68 4.48 0.95 -6.15
N GLN A 69 5.05 0.10 -7.02
CA GLN A 69 5.86 0.55 -8.15
C GLN A 69 5.07 1.37 -9.18
N ALA A 70 3.77 1.12 -9.30
CA ALA A 70 2.88 1.88 -10.16
C ALA A 70 2.38 3.20 -9.53
N GLY A 71 2.74 3.50 -8.27
CA GLY A 71 2.33 4.74 -7.58
C GLY A 71 0.85 4.79 -7.19
N VAL A 72 0.18 3.64 -7.08
CA VAL A 72 -1.26 3.55 -6.75
C VAL A 72 -1.56 4.27 -5.43
N PHE A 73 -0.75 4.03 -4.41
CA PHE A 73 -0.96 4.62 -3.08
C PHE A 73 -0.68 6.12 -3.06
N ASP A 74 0.30 6.60 -3.82
CA ASP A 74 0.58 8.03 -3.96
C ASP A 74 -0.58 8.75 -4.67
N GLN A 75 -1.19 8.13 -5.67
CA GLN A 75 -2.36 8.67 -6.34
C GLN A 75 -3.59 8.67 -5.43
N LEU A 76 -3.82 7.58 -4.69
CA LEU A 76 -4.91 7.50 -3.71
C LEU A 76 -4.75 8.56 -2.62
N HIS A 77 -3.54 8.75 -2.10
CA HIS A 77 -3.25 9.78 -1.09
C HIS A 77 -3.56 11.19 -1.60
N ARG A 78 -3.18 11.51 -2.86
CA ARG A 78 -3.50 12.79 -3.48
C ARG A 78 -5.00 13.02 -3.64
N ILE A 79 -5.77 11.99 -4.03
CA ILE A 79 -7.23 12.08 -4.14
C ILE A 79 -7.84 12.37 -2.77
N LEU A 80 -7.44 11.62 -1.73
CA LEU A 80 -7.94 11.84 -0.37
C LEU A 80 -7.59 13.23 0.16
N LEU A 81 -6.38 13.73 -0.11
CA LEU A 81 -6.00 15.10 0.24
C LEU A 81 -6.85 16.14 -0.50
N ALA A 82 -7.10 15.94 -1.80
CA ALA A 82 -7.93 16.86 -2.58
C ALA A 82 -9.37 16.92 -2.05
N GLU A 83 -9.97 15.76 -1.73
CA GLU A 83 -11.30 15.66 -1.14
C GLU A 83 -11.37 16.34 0.24
N LEU A 84 -10.38 16.09 1.11
CA LEU A 84 -10.33 16.73 2.43
C LEU A 84 -10.10 18.25 2.34
N ASN A 85 -9.31 18.71 1.36
CA ASN A 85 -9.12 20.13 1.09
C ASN A 85 -10.43 20.78 0.60
N ALA A 86 -11.12 20.14 -0.34
CA ALA A 86 -12.40 20.60 -0.87
C ALA A 86 -13.49 20.65 0.22
N ALA A 87 -13.46 19.70 1.16
CA ALA A 87 -14.34 19.69 2.33
C ALA A 87 -13.96 20.71 3.41
N GLY A 88 -12.85 21.46 3.26
CA GLY A 88 -12.36 22.41 4.26
C GLY A 88 -11.89 21.75 5.57
N ARG A 89 -11.55 20.45 5.53
CA ARG A 89 -11.22 19.63 6.70
C ARG A 89 -9.72 19.44 6.95
N LEU A 90 -8.87 20.01 6.09
CA LEU A 90 -7.42 20.01 6.32
C LEU A 90 -7.00 21.21 7.15
N ASP A 91 -6.59 20.94 8.39
CA ASP A 91 -5.80 21.86 9.18
C ASP A 91 -4.33 21.76 8.75
N TRP A 92 -3.94 22.67 7.86
CA TRP A 92 -2.57 22.77 7.32
C TRP A 92 -1.50 23.00 8.40
N SER A 93 -1.86 23.37 9.63
CA SER A 93 -0.91 23.53 10.74
C SER A 93 -0.31 22.20 11.23
N ARG A 94 -0.97 21.06 10.95
CA ARG A 94 -0.54 19.71 11.38
C ARG A 94 0.24 18.92 10.33
N ALA A 95 0.20 19.32 9.06
CA ALA A 95 0.81 18.59 7.95
C ALA A 95 2.35 18.74 7.86
N CYS A 96 2.95 19.69 8.58
CA CYS A 96 4.39 19.97 8.53
C CYS A 96 5.28 19.06 9.42
N VAL A 97 4.72 18.06 10.12
CA VAL A 97 5.44 17.31 11.15
C VAL A 97 5.49 15.81 10.84
N ASP A 98 6.18 15.40 9.78
CA ASP A 98 6.73 14.02 9.72
C ASP A 98 7.97 13.90 8.82
N GLY A 99 9.00 14.69 9.14
CA GLY A 99 10.27 14.73 8.41
C GLY A 99 11.49 14.66 9.33
N SER A 100 11.42 13.95 10.45
CA SER A 100 12.58 13.77 11.34
C SER A 100 13.13 12.34 11.25
N ARG A 101 13.83 12.04 10.15
CA ARG A 101 14.82 10.94 10.16
C ARG A 101 16.09 11.47 10.79
N GLY A 102 16.38 10.97 11.99
CA GLY A 102 17.56 11.34 12.78
C GLY A 102 18.86 11.11 12.00
N LEU A 103 19.58 12.20 11.72
CA LEU A 103 21.00 12.15 11.45
C LEU A 103 21.69 11.68 12.74
N ARG A 104 22.13 10.41 12.76
CA ARG A 104 23.10 9.93 13.74
C ARG A 104 24.45 10.59 13.40
N PRO A 105 25.07 11.40 14.27
CA PRO A 105 26.42 11.86 14.03
C PRO A 105 27.39 10.65 14.08
N PRO A 106 28.41 10.61 13.21
CA PRO A 106 29.40 9.54 13.21
C PRO A 106 30.19 9.55 14.53
N GLN A 107 30.24 8.41 15.21
CA GLN A 107 31.15 8.21 16.34
C GLN A 107 32.57 8.14 15.80
N GLN A 108 33.34 9.23 15.92
CA GLN A 108 34.78 9.18 15.71
C GLN A 108 35.45 8.70 17.01
N GLY A 109 36.18 7.60 16.86
CA GLY A 109 36.88 6.90 17.93
C GLY A 109 37.92 7.76 18.63
N LEU A 110 37.90 7.67 19.95
CA LEU A 110 38.93 8.15 20.86
C LEU A 110 40.21 7.33 20.62
N ASN A 111 41.22 7.91 19.97
CA ASN A 111 42.56 7.33 19.92
C ASN A 111 43.45 8.00 20.98
N ARG A 112 43.83 7.20 21.97
CA ARG A 112 44.72 7.58 23.08
C ARG A 112 46.15 7.75 22.56
N ARG A 113 46.83 8.81 23.00
CA ARG A 113 48.30 8.87 23.07
C ARG A 113 48.69 8.88 24.54
#